data_AF-A0A2V3JHB0-F1
#
_entry.id   AF-A0A2V3JHB0-F1
#
_cell.length_a   1.000
_cell.length_b   1.000
_cell.length_c   1.000
_cell.angle_alpha   90.00
_cell.angle_beta   90.00
_cell.angle_gamma   90.00
#
_symmetry.space_group_name_H-M   'P 1'
#
loop_
_entity.id
_entity.type
_entity.pdbx_description
1 polymer ?
#
loop_
_entity_poly.entity_id
_entity_poly.type
_entity_poly.pdbx_seq_one_letter_code
_entity_poly.pdbx_strand_id
1 'polypeptide(L)' 'MSGIPANLYSTIAVLVLVFGFWAVMLMDCLKRHELEFHTEMPNPKHMWTILLIVGVPWCAIIYFVVVKRKD' A
#
# COMPACT_ATOMS: atom_id res chain seq x y z
N MET A 1 6.12 -35.12 -2.11
CA MET A 1 5.42 -33.93 -1.61
C MET A 1 6.29 -32.73 -1.91
N SER A 2 5.93 -31.94 -2.93
CA SER A 2 6.60 -30.68 -3.27
C SER A 2 6.33 -29.66 -2.17
N GLY A 3 7.17 -29.69 -1.13
CA GLY A 3 7.08 -28.76 0.00
C GLY A 3 7.44 -27.37 -0.48
N ILE A 4 6.44 -26.51 -0.63
CA ILE A 4 6.66 -25.07 -0.76
C ILE A 4 7.53 -24.65 0.43
N PRO A 5 8.68 -23.97 0.21
CA PRO A 5 9.59 -23.62 1.30
C PRO A 5 8.86 -22.72 2.31
N ALA A 6 9.09 -22.94 3.61
CA ALA A 6 8.50 -22.14 4.69
C ALA A 6 8.69 -20.62 4.49
N ASN A 7 9.81 -20.24 3.86
CA ASN A 7 10.09 -18.86 3.48
C ASN A 7 9.08 -18.28 2.48
N LEU A 8 8.55 -19.10 1.55
CA LEU A 8 7.54 -18.66 0.60
C LEU A 8 6.19 -18.43 1.29
N TYR A 9 5.79 -19.31 2.22
CA TYR A 9 4.58 -19.09 3.04
C TYR A 9 4.68 -17.81 3.87
N SER A 10 5.82 -17.60 4.54
CA SER A 10 6.05 -16.38 5.33
C SER A 10 5.99 -15.13 4.44
N THR A 11 6.63 -15.18 3.27
CA THR A 11 6.61 -14.06 2.30
C THR A 11 5.19 -13.78 1.81
N ILE A 12 4.42 -14.81 1.44
CA ILE A 12 3.03 -14.66 0.99
C ILE A 12 2.17 -14.09 2.13
N ALA A 13 2.32 -14.58 3.35
CA ALA A 13 1.59 -14.07 4.50
C ALA A 13 1.86 -12.58 4.74
N VAL A 14 3.13 -12.16 4.70
CA VAL A 14 3.51 -10.74 4.81
C VAL A 14 2.88 -9.92 3.68
N LEU A 15 2.94 -10.40 2.42
CA LEU A 15 2.33 -9.70 1.29
C LEU A 15 0.80 -9.54 1.45
N VAL A 16 0.11 -10.59 1.90
CA VAL A 16 -1.33 -10.54 2.14
C VAL A 16 -1.68 -9.56 3.25
N LEU A 17 -0.92 -9.54 4.35
CA LEU A 17 -1.14 -8.60 5.46
C LEU A 17 -0.89 -7.15 5.02
N VAL A 18 0.19 -6.89 4.29
CA VAL A 18 0.50 -5.55 3.76
C VAL A 18 -0.58 -5.09 2.79
N PHE A 19 -1.03 -5.97 1.88
CA PHE A 19 -2.09 -5.65 0.94
C PHE A 19 -3.44 -5.40 1.65
N GLY A 20 -3.77 -6.22 2.64
CA GLY A 20 -4.98 -6.05 3.47
C GLY A 20 -4.95 -4.72 4.23
N PHE A 21 -3.83 -4.38 4.85
CA PHE A 21 -3.65 -3.10 5.54
C PHE A 21 -3.82 -1.91 4.58
N TRP A 22 -3.18 -1.97 3.42
CA TRP A 22 -3.33 -0.95 2.38
C TRP A 22 -4.78 -0.79 1.92
N ALA A 23 -5.49 -1.90 1.68
CA ALA A 23 -6.88 -1.88 1.25
C ALA A 23 -7.79 -1.26 2.32
N VAL A 24 -7.56 -1.56 3.60
CA VAL A 24 -8.30 -0.94 4.71
C VAL A 24 -8.05 0.56 4.77
N MET A 25 -6.80 1.02 4.62
CA MET A 25 -6.49 2.45 4.57
C MET A 25 -7.19 3.15 3.40
N LEU A 26 -7.24 2.52 2.24
CA LEU A 26 -7.95 3.05 1.07
C LEU A 26 -9.46 3.13 1.32
N MET A 27 -10.05 2.09 1.89
CA MET A 27 -11.47 2.10 2.26
C MET A 27 -11.79 3.17 3.30
N ASP A 28 -10.94 3.36 4.32
CA ASP A 28 -11.12 4.41 5.31
C ASP A 28 -11.05 5.80 4.66
N CYS A 29 -10.06 6.03 3.79
CA CYS A 29 -9.93 7.28 3.04
C CYS A 29 -11.14 7.56 2.13
N LEU A 30 -11.70 6.53 1.48
CA LEU A 30 -12.89 6.67 0.63
C LEU A 30 -14.17 6.88 1.44
N LYS A 31 -14.27 6.32 2.64
CA LYS A 31 -15.43 6.43 3.50
C LYS A 31 -15.45 7.73 4.32
N ARG A 32 -14.27 8.25 4.67
CA ARG A 32 -14.11 9.48 5.46
C ARG A 32 -14.75 10.68 4.74
N HIS A 33 -15.43 11.51 5.52
CA HIS A 33 -16.10 12.71 5.00
C HIS A 33 -15.05 13.81 4.73
N GLU A 34 -15.23 14.62 3.69
CA GLU A 34 -14.22 15.60 3.27
C GLU A 34 -13.87 16.64 4.35
N LEU A 35 -14.79 16.89 5.28
CA LEU A 35 -14.64 17.83 6.40
C LEU A 35 -13.78 17.29 7.56
N GLU A 36 -13.45 15.99 7.57
CA GLU A 36 -12.64 15.35 8.60
C GLU A 36 -11.14 15.31 8.24
N PHE A 37 -10.77 15.89 7.10
CA PHE A 37 -9.38 16.04 6.70
C PHE A 37 -8.85 17.39 7.17
N HIS A 38 -7.92 17.37 8.13
CA HIS A 38 -7.25 18.57 8.66
C HIS A 38 -6.19 19.11 7.69
N THR A 39 -6.60 19.50 6.48
CA THR A 39 -5.70 20.01 5.44
C THR A 39 -6.35 21.16 4.68
N GLU A 40 -5.63 22.27 4.49
CA GLU A 40 -6.10 23.47 3.79
C GLU A 40 -6.15 23.32 2.25
N MET A 41 -5.93 22.09 1.74
CA MET A 41 -5.88 21.83 0.29
C MET A 41 -7.27 21.68 -0.32
N PRO A 42 -7.47 22.15 -1.56
CA PRO A 42 -8.69 21.86 -2.30
C PRO A 42 -8.79 20.34 -2.54
N ASN A 43 -9.89 19.75 -2.09
CA ASN A 43 -10.26 18.35 -2.32
C ASN A 43 -9.27 17.31 -1.70
N PRO A 44 -9.09 17.33 -0.37
CA PRO A 44 -8.06 16.54 0.31
C PRO A 44 -8.27 15.04 0.20
N LYS A 45 -9.54 14.59 0.14
CA LYS A 45 -9.92 13.21 -0.10
C LYS A 45 -9.37 12.67 -1.42
N HIS A 46 -9.46 13.48 -2.48
CA HIS A 46 -8.96 13.12 -3.79
C HIS A 46 -7.44 12.93 -3.78
N MET A 47 -6.71 13.85 -3.14
CA MET A 47 -5.25 13.76 -3.01
C MET A 47 -4.82 12.50 -2.23
N TRP A 48 -5.42 12.24 -1.07
CA TRP A 48 -5.10 11.05 -0.28
C TRP A 48 -5.42 9.74 -1.01
N THR A 49 -6.51 9.73 -1.78
CA THR A 49 -6.88 8.59 -2.62
C THR A 49 -5.83 8.34 -3.71
N ILE A 50 -5.38 9.39 -4.41
CA ILE A 50 -4.30 9.28 -5.40
C ILE A 50 -3.00 8.78 -4.75
N LEU A 51 -2.64 9.30 -3.58
CA LEU A 51 -1.42 8.92 -2.88
C LEU A 51 -1.45 7.44 -2.47
N LEU A 52 -2.59 6.94 -2.00
CA LEU A 52 -2.76 5.54 -1.65
C LEU A 52 -2.75 4.63 -2.89
N ILE A 53 -3.41 5.03 -3.99
CA ILE A 53 -3.50 4.22 -5.21
C ILE A 53 -2.20 4.23 -6.02
N VAL A 54 -1.54 5.37 -6.15
CA VAL A 54 -0.37 5.54 -7.02
C VAL A 54 0.92 5.53 -6.21
N GLY A 55 0.97 6.28 -5.11
CA GLY A 55 2.18 6.46 -4.30
C GLY A 55 2.66 5.15 -3.66
N VAL A 56 1.77 4.39 -3.03
CA VAL A 56 2.17 3.15 -2.32
C VAL A 56 2.72 2.09 -3.29
N PRO A 57 2.05 1.76 -4.42
CA PRO A 57 2.61 0.82 -5.40
C PRO A 57 3.90 1.35 -6.04
N TRP A 58 3.98 2.67 -6.30
CA TRP A 58 5.17 3.27 -6.89
C TRP A 58 6.39 3.18 -5.97
N CYS A 59 6.22 3.41 -4.66
CA CYS A 59 7.26 3.20 -3.66
C CYS A 59 7.76 1.74 -3.64
N ALA A 60 6.86 0.77 -3.76
CA ALA A 60 7.23 -0.65 -3.83
C ALA A 60 8.05 -0.96 -5.10
N ILE A 61 7.66 -0.39 -6.25
CA ILE A 61 8.41 -0.52 -7.51
C ILE A 61 9.79 0.13 -7.40
N ILE A 62 9.88 1.35 -6.88
CA ILE A 62 11.17 2.04 -6.69
C ILE A 62 12.07 1.23 -5.77
N TYR A 63 11.55 0.76 -4.63
CA TYR A 63 12.32 -0.08 -3.72
C TYR A 63 12.87 -1.32 -4.44
N PHE A 64 12.03 -1.99 -5.24
CA PHE A 64 12.46 -3.16 -6.00
C PHE A 64 13.54 -2.81 -7.05
N VAL A 65 13.38 -1.69 -7.76
CA VAL A 65 14.33 -1.25 -8.80
C VAL A 65 15.65 -0.78 -8.20
N VAL A 66 15.62 -0.05 -7.08
CA VAL A 66 16.80 0.61 -6.50
C VAL A 66 17.57 -0.31 -5.56
N VAL A 67 16.86 -1.05 -4.72
CA VAL A 67 17.46 -1.89 -3.67
C VAL A 67 17.67 -3.30 -4.18
N LYS A 68 16.62 -3.93 -4.74
CA LYS A 68 16.69 -5.35 -5.13
C LYS A 68 17.49 -5.66 -6.38
N ARG A 69 17.76 -4.68 -7.26
CA ARG A 69 18.66 -4.87 -8.41
C ARG A 69 20.14 -4.68 -8.07
N LYS A 70 20.45 -4.20 -6.86
CA LYS A 70 21.82 -3.92 -6.42
C LYS A 70 22.45 -5.10 -5.66
N ASP A 71 21.63 -6.07 -5.26
CA ASP A 71 22.03 -7.40 -4.77
C ASP A 71 22.05 -8.41 -5.92
#